data_AF-A0AA36N581-F1
#
_entry.id   AF-A0AA36N581-F1
#
_cell.length_a   1.000
_cell.length_b   1.000
_cell.length_c   1.000
_cell.angle_alpha   90.00
_cell.angle_beta   90.00
_cell.angle_gamma   90.00
#
_symmetry.space_group_name_H-M   'P 1'
#
loop_
_entity.id
_entity.type
_entity.pdbx_description
1 polymer ?
#
loop_
_entity_poly.entity_id
_entity_poly.type
_entity_poly.pdbx_seq_one_letter_code
_entity_poly.pdbx_strand_id
1 'polypeptide(L)'
;MWLRTSTKPGPIESVLTAPGFKRWSSLTTQLGTLGLSCWLLSGYGAASLPVWYFGFSSAVAYKLVRCCHDESVSQGVPHCYKPADDDISKVVEKAWASSSGFALRTLEQWRSFADEVMGASAGKKDTKKKKKDKKEKGK
;
A
#
# COMPACT_ATOMS: atom_id res chain seq x y z
N MET A 1 10.80 -25.31 18.53
CA MET A 1 11.78 -24.93 19.57
C MET A 1 13.15 -24.93 18.92
N TRP A 2 13.55 -23.80 18.33
CA TRP A 2 14.84 -23.66 17.64
C TRP A 2 15.70 -22.67 18.43
N LEU A 3 16.77 -23.19 19.02
CA LEU A 3 17.99 -22.51 19.48
C LEU A 3 17.85 -21.46 20.59
N ARG A 4 17.69 -21.92 21.84
CA ARG A 4 18.24 -21.22 23.02
C ARG A 4 19.57 -21.88 23.37
N THR A 5 20.69 -21.30 22.94
CA THR A 5 22.03 -21.72 23.37
C THR A 5 22.59 -20.83 24.49
N SER A 6 21.88 -19.77 24.90
CA SER A 6 22.29 -18.84 25.96
C SER A 6 21.11 -18.46 26.86
N THR A 7 21.36 -18.37 28.17
CA THR A 7 20.39 -17.93 29.21
C THR A 7 20.23 -16.41 29.28
N LYS A 8 21.15 -15.64 28.68
CA LYS A 8 21.04 -14.18 28.55
C LYS A 8 20.57 -13.83 27.14
N PRO A 9 19.48 -13.06 26.98
CA PRO A 9 19.05 -12.63 25.67
C PRO A 9 20.13 -11.79 25.02
N GLY A 10 20.53 -12.16 23.80
CA GLY A 10 21.42 -11.32 23.00
C GLY A 10 20.78 -9.96 22.70
N PRO A 11 21.57 -8.94 22.32
CA PRO A 11 21.04 -7.62 21.96
C PRO A 11 19.98 -7.70 20.85
N ILE A 12 20.11 -8.66 19.92
CA ILE A 12 19.13 -8.92 18.86
C ILE A 12 17.85 -9.54 19.41
N GLU A 13 17.95 -10.49 20.34
CA GLU A 13 16.77 -11.11 20.96
C GLU A 13 15.99 -10.09 21.80
N SER A 14 16.67 -9.16 22.45
CA SER A 14 16.02 -8.05 23.18
C SER A 14 15.19 -7.17 22.24
N VAL A 15 15.72 -6.86 21.04
CA VAL A 15 14.99 -6.09 20.02
C VAL A 15 13.82 -6.89 19.46
N LEU A 16 14.00 -8.19 19.15
CA LEU A 16 12.97 -9.05 18.58
C LEU A 16 11.84 -9.39 19.57
N THR A 17 12.14 -9.42 20.87
CA THR A 17 11.15 -9.70 21.93
C THR A 17 10.49 -8.44 22.48
N ALA A 18 10.92 -7.25 22.07
CA ALA A 18 10.30 -6.01 22.46
C ALA A 18 8.82 -5.96 22.01
N PRO A 19 7.90 -5.46 22.85
CA PRO A 19 6.48 -5.38 22.51
C PRO A 19 6.21 -4.51 21.27
N GLY A 20 7.05 -3.49 21.03
CA GLY A 20 7.01 -2.68 19.81
C GLY A 20 7.32 -3.48 18.55
N PHE A 21 8.31 -4.38 18.59
CA PHE A 21 8.64 -5.24 17.45
C PHE A 21 7.52 -6.23 17.11
N LYS A 22 6.84 -6.77 18.13
CA LYS A 22 5.67 -7.64 17.94
C LYS A 22 4.52 -6.92 17.21
N ARG A 23 4.22 -5.67 17.58
CA ARG A 23 3.22 -4.85 16.87
C ARG A 23 3.68 -4.47 15.46
N TRP A 24 4.93 -4.04 15.32
CA TRP A 24 5.51 -3.68 14.02
C TRP A 24 5.49 -4.85 13.03
N SER A 25 5.91 -6.05 13.46
CA SER A 25 5.94 -7.23 12.60
C SER A 25 4.53 -7.67 12.19
N SER A 26 3.54 -7.61 13.10
CA SER A 26 2.14 -7.91 12.78
C SER A 26 1.58 -6.92 11.74
N LEU A 27 1.80 -5.62 11.92
CA LEU A 27 1.36 -4.59 10.97
C LEU A 27 2.08 -4.69 9.62
N THR A 28 3.39 -4.91 9.64
CA THR A 28 4.19 -5.06 8.43
C THR A 28 3.76 -6.29 7.63
N THR A 29 3.38 -7.38 8.31
CA THR A 29 2.86 -8.58 7.64
C THR A 29 1.51 -8.31 7.00
N GLN A 30 0.58 -7.65 7.71
CA GLN A 30 -0.74 -7.30 7.17
C GLN A 30 -0.64 -6.37 5.95
N LEU A 31 0.13 -5.29 6.08
CA LEU A 31 0.37 -4.35 4.97
C LEU A 31 1.14 -5.01 3.83
N GLY A 32 2.10 -5.89 4.16
CA GLY A 32 2.87 -6.66 3.19
C GLY A 32 2.01 -7.62 2.37
N THR A 33 1.04 -8.30 2.99
CA THR A 33 0.10 -9.18 2.26
C THR A 33 -0.80 -8.38 1.31
N LEU A 34 -1.29 -7.21 1.75
CA LEU A 34 -2.06 -6.31 0.88
C LEU A 34 -1.19 -5.74 -0.26
N GLY A 35 0.04 -5.34 0.04
CA GLY A 35 1.00 -4.89 -0.96
C GLY A 35 1.30 -5.98 -2.00
N LEU A 36 1.50 -7.22 -1.55
CA LEU A 36 1.83 -8.35 -2.43
C LEU A 36 0.65 -8.75 -3.32
N SER A 37 -0.58 -8.73 -2.80
CA SER A 37 -1.78 -8.94 -3.61
C SER A 37 -2.00 -7.84 -4.66
N CYS A 38 -1.77 -6.57 -4.29
CA CYS A 38 -1.82 -5.45 -5.23
C CYS A 38 -0.72 -5.54 -6.31
N TRP A 39 0.49 -5.94 -5.92
CA TRP A 39 1.59 -6.18 -6.85
C TRP A 39 1.27 -7.29 -7.86
N LEU A 40 0.72 -8.42 -7.39
CA LEU A 40 0.30 -9.54 -8.23
C LEU A 40 -0.72 -9.12 -9.30
N LEU A 41 -1.65 -8.23 -8.94
CA LEU A 41 -2.65 -7.70 -9.87
C LEU A 41 -2.05 -6.69 -10.88
N SER A 42 -1.00 -5.97 -10.48
CA SER A 42 -0.43 -4.87 -11.28
C SER A 42 0.57 -5.35 -12.35
N GLY A 43 1.14 -6.55 -12.21
CA GLY A 43 2.08 -7.11 -13.20
C GLY A 43 3.45 -6.41 -13.25
N TYR A 44 3.83 -5.65 -12.21
CA TYR A 44 5.16 -5.03 -12.12
C TYR A 44 6.26 -6.09 -11.94
N GLY A 45 7.47 -5.80 -12.43
CA GLY A 45 8.61 -6.71 -12.29
C GLY A 45 8.99 -6.98 -10.83
N ALA A 46 9.56 -8.16 -10.55
CA ALA A 46 9.92 -8.59 -9.19
C ALA A 46 10.92 -7.66 -8.47
N ALA A 47 11.65 -6.82 -9.20
CA ALA A 47 12.57 -5.84 -8.63
C ALA A 47 11.86 -4.74 -7.81
N SER A 48 10.58 -4.45 -8.05
CA SER A 48 9.84 -3.44 -7.27
C SER A 48 9.40 -3.95 -5.89
N LEU A 49 9.37 -5.27 -5.70
CA LEU A 49 8.79 -5.93 -4.53
C LEU A 49 9.52 -5.56 -3.22
N PRO A 50 10.87 -5.63 -3.13
CA PRO A 50 11.58 -5.32 -1.89
C PRO A 50 11.55 -3.82 -1.55
N VAL A 51 11.75 -2.97 -2.57
CA VAL A 51 11.95 -1.54 -2.36
C VAL A 51 10.63 -0.82 -2.10
N TRP A 52 9.63 -1.04 -2.96
CA TRP A 52 8.37 -0.31 -2.87
C TRP A 52 7.40 -0.97 -1.93
N TYR A 53 7.15 -2.28 -2.05
CA TYR A 53 6.06 -2.90 -1.29
C TYR A 53 6.50 -3.23 0.14
N PHE A 54 7.65 -3.90 0.31
CA PHE A 54 8.17 -4.21 1.65
C PHE A 54 8.75 -2.98 2.35
N GLY A 55 9.53 -2.16 1.65
CA GLY A 55 10.13 -0.94 2.20
C GLY A 55 9.07 0.06 2.68
N PHE A 56 8.07 0.35 1.84
CA PHE A 56 7.01 1.28 2.21
C PHE A 56 6.13 0.72 3.33
N SER A 57 5.75 -0.55 3.28
CA SER A 57 4.97 -1.19 4.36
C SER A 57 5.72 -1.14 5.70
N SER A 58 7.02 -1.40 5.69
CA SER A 58 7.87 -1.34 6.89
C SER A 58 7.97 0.09 7.43
N ALA A 59 8.13 1.09 6.55
CA ALA A 59 8.22 2.50 6.92
C ALA A 59 6.90 3.03 7.51
N VAL A 60 5.76 2.67 6.90
CA VAL A 60 4.42 3.02 7.39
C VAL A 60 4.16 2.34 8.73
N ALA A 61 4.42 1.04 8.85
CA ALA A 61 4.30 0.32 10.12
C ALA A 61 5.20 0.94 11.20
N TYR A 62 6.42 1.34 10.85
CA TYR A 62 7.33 2.00 11.79
C TYR A 62 6.82 3.38 12.22
N LYS A 63 6.23 4.16 11.32
CA LYS A 63 5.60 5.45 11.67
C LYS A 63 4.39 5.29 12.58
N LEU A 64 3.58 4.26 12.36
CA LEU A 64 2.39 3.96 13.18
C LEU A 64 2.75 3.40 14.57
N VAL A 65 3.86 2.65 14.66
CA VAL A 65 4.31 2.00 15.90
C VAL A 65 5.33 2.85 16.65
N ARG A 66 5.87 3.93 16.05
CA ARG A 66 6.77 4.84 16.75
C ARG A 66 6.04 5.46 17.93
N CYS A 67 6.53 5.20 19.14
CA CYS A 67 5.95 5.75 20.36
C CYS A 67 6.06 7.28 20.38
N CYS A 68 4.98 7.95 20.78
CA CYS A 68 5.03 9.34 21.18
C CYS A 68 5.38 9.43 22.67
N HIS A 69 6.17 10.43 23.05
CA HIS A 69 6.45 10.76 24.45
C HIS A 69 5.13 11.18 25.10
N ASP A 70 4.64 10.40 26.07
CA ASP A 70 3.44 10.74 26.82
C ASP A 70 3.85 11.59 28.05
N GLU A 71 3.56 12.89 27.99
CA GLU A 71 3.82 13.85 29.08
C GLU A 71 2.95 13.58 30.32
N SER A 72 1.90 12.74 30.19
CA SER A 72 0.94 12.49 31.28
C SER A 72 1.36 11.39 32.26
N VAL A 73 2.50 10.72 32.03
CA VAL A 73 3.01 9.66 32.90
C VAL A 73 4.00 10.22 33.93
N SER A 74 3.89 9.78 35.19
CA SER A 74 4.77 10.24 36.29
C SER A 74 6.24 9.92 36.04
N GLN A 75 7.14 10.82 36.48
CA GLN A 75 8.58 10.61 36.42
C GLN A 75 8.98 9.26 37.04
N GLY A 76 9.75 8.46 36.30
CA GLY A 76 10.25 7.15 36.75
C GLY A 76 9.60 5.94 36.06
N VAL A 77 8.57 6.14 35.24
CA VAL A 77 8.01 5.09 34.38
C VAL A 77 8.50 5.30 32.94
N PRO A 78 8.98 4.27 32.22
CA PRO A 78 9.32 4.43 30.80
C PRO A 78 8.08 4.92 30.02
N HIS A 79 8.16 6.16 29.50
CA HIS A 79 7.09 6.91 28.79
C HIS A 79 6.60 6.27 27.47
N CYS A 80 6.83 4.97 27.26
CA CYS A 80 6.66 4.30 25.98
C CYS A 80 5.65 3.15 26.07
N TYR A 81 4.35 3.44 26.18
CA TYR A 81 3.31 2.39 26.07
C TYR A 81 2.01 2.78 25.36
N LYS A 82 1.92 3.94 24.72
CA LYS A 82 0.78 4.26 23.85
C LYS A 82 1.19 4.39 22.39
N PRO A 83 0.57 3.62 21.46
CA PRO A 83 0.63 3.97 20.05
C PRO A 83 0.04 5.37 19.86
N ALA A 84 0.52 6.13 18.87
CA ALA A 84 0.04 7.50 18.61
C ALA A 84 -1.49 7.58 18.42
N ASP A 85 -2.13 6.47 18.03
CA ASP A 85 -3.57 6.27 18.04
C ASP A 85 -3.90 4.91 18.68
N ASP A 86 -4.80 4.90 19.65
CA ASP A 86 -5.19 3.70 20.43
C ASP A 86 -6.02 2.68 19.61
N ASP A 87 -6.43 3.01 18.38
CA ASP A 87 -7.25 2.11 17.57
C ASP A 87 -6.87 2.21 16.08
N ILE A 88 -6.12 1.20 15.60
CA ILE A 88 -5.75 1.06 14.18
C ILE A 88 -7.00 1.11 13.30
N SER A 89 -8.14 0.62 13.80
CA SER A 89 -9.43 0.65 13.10
C SER A 89 -9.88 2.06 12.76
N LYS A 90 -9.68 3.03 13.68
CA LYS A 90 -10.03 4.44 13.46
C LYS A 90 -9.10 5.12 12.46
N VAL A 91 -7.81 4.77 12.50
CA VAL A 91 -6.84 5.27 11.52
C VAL A 91 -7.15 4.72 10.13
N VAL A 92 -7.51 3.43 10.05
CA VAL A 92 -7.93 2.78 8.79
C VAL A 92 -9.23 3.37 8.28
N GLU A 93 -10.23 3.62 9.13
CA GLU A 93 -11.48 4.29 8.72
C GLU A 93 -11.20 5.70 8.18
N LYS A 94 -10.37 6.48 8.87
CA LYS A 94 -10.01 7.84 8.43
C LYS A 94 -9.22 7.81 7.13
N ALA A 95 -8.30 6.87 6.99
CA ALA A 95 -7.55 6.64 5.77
C ALA A 95 -8.48 6.21 4.63
N TRP A 96 -9.42 5.31 4.89
CA TRP A 96 -10.43 4.82 3.94
C TRP A 96 -11.37 5.93 3.48
N ALA A 97 -11.89 6.72 4.42
CA ALA A 97 -12.72 7.88 4.11
C ALA A 97 -11.96 8.89 3.25
N SER A 98 -10.69 9.15 3.55
CA SER A 98 -9.85 10.05 2.75
C SER A 98 -9.47 9.48 1.38
N SER A 99 -9.28 8.15 1.27
CA SER A 99 -8.80 7.51 0.04
C SER A 99 -9.92 7.11 -0.91
N SER A 100 -11.12 6.79 -0.43
CA SER A 100 -12.30 6.51 -1.25
C SER A 100 -12.70 7.71 -2.12
N GLY A 101 -12.63 8.93 -1.57
CA GLY A 101 -12.87 10.15 -2.35
C GLY A 101 -11.85 10.38 -3.46
N PHE A 102 -10.58 10.04 -3.22
CA PHE A 102 -9.54 10.10 -4.26
C PHE A 102 -9.74 9.00 -5.31
N ALA A 103 -10.01 7.77 -4.87
CA ALA A 103 -10.23 6.62 -5.74
C ALA A 103 -11.41 6.81 -6.70
N LEU A 104 -12.52 7.40 -6.23
CA LEU A 104 -13.67 7.73 -7.07
C LEU A 104 -13.31 8.75 -8.15
N ARG A 105 -12.58 9.82 -7.80
CA ARG A 105 -12.10 10.82 -8.76
C ARG A 105 -11.14 10.21 -9.78
N THR A 106 -10.23 9.36 -9.34
CA THR A 106 -9.30 8.66 -10.22
C THR A 106 -10.03 7.68 -11.14
N LEU A 107 -11.07 7.00 -10.67
CA LEU A 107 -11.92 6.11 -11.47
C LEU A 107 -12.68 6.88 -12.56
N GLU A 108 -13.27 8.03 -12.24
CA GLU A 108 -13.92 8.89 -13.23
C GLU A 108 -12.94 9.36 -14.30
N GLN A 109 -11.74 9.77 -13.89
CA GLN A 109 -10.69 10.21 -14.80
C GLN A 109 -10.20 9.07 -15.72
N TRP A 110 -10.03 7.86 -15.18
CA TRP A 110 -9.69 6.67 -15.97
C TRP A 110 -10.80 6.27 -16.92
N ARG A 111 -12.07 6.37 -16.51
CA ARG A 111 -13.21 6.07 -17.37
C ARG A 111 -13.28 7.01 -18.56
N SER A 112 -13.12 8.31 -18.33
CA SER A 112 -13.03 9.31 -19.40
C SER A 112 -11.92 9.00 -20.40
N PHE A 113 -10.74 8.61 -19.90
CA PHE A 113 -9.62 8.25 -20.76
C PHE A 113 -9.90 6.98 -21.57
N ALA A 114 -10.52 5.97 -20.95
CA ALA A 114 -10.90 4.74 -21.63
C ALA A 114 -11.91 4.99 -22.76
N ASP A 115 -12.92 5.84 -22.52
CA ASP A 115 -13.91 6.21 -23.53
C ASP A 115 -13.28 6.97 -24.70
N GLU A 116 -12.29 7.85 -24.45
CA GLU A 116 -11.55 8.55 -25.51
C GLU A 116 -10.73 7.58 -26.38
N VAL A 117 -9.98 6.65 -25.76
CA VAL A 117 -9.15 5.67 -26.48
C VAL A 117 -10.00 4.70 -27.30
N MET A 118 -11.11 4.24 -26.75
CA MET A 118 -12.03 3.32 -27.43
C MET A 118 -12.83 4.02 -28.54
N GLY A 119 -13.28 5.25 -28.30
CA GLY A 119 -13.96 6.08 -29.30
C GLY A 119 -13.05 6.44 -30.49
N ALA A 120 -11.78 6.79 -30.22
CA ALA A 120 -10.79 7.07 -31.27
C ALA A 120 -10.48 5.85 -32.15
N SER A 121 -10.58 4.65 -31.58
CA SER A 121 -10.36 3.38 -32.29
C SER A 121 -11.53 3.01 -33.21
N ALA A 122 -12.76 3.38 -32.85
CA ALA A 122 -13.95 3.20 -33.68
C ALA A 122 -13.95 4.14 -34.90
N GLY A 123 -13.69 5.44 -34.70
CA GLY A 123 -13.71 6.43 -35.80
C GLY A 123 -12.66 6.21 -36.90
N LYS A 124 -11.51 5.61 -36.56
CA LYS A 124 -10.48 5.23 -37.54
C LYS A 124 -10.94 4.10 -38.47
N LYS A 125 -11.77 3.15 -38.00
CA LYS A 125 -12.27 2.05 -38.83
C LYS A 125 -13.29 2.54 -39.86
N ASP A 126 -14.19 3.44 -39.47
CA ASP A 126 -15.22 3.97 -40.37
C ASP A 126 -14.64 4.84 -41.49
N THR A 127 -13.65 5.67 -41.17
CA THR A 127 -12.99 6.52 -42.18
C THR A 127 -12.20 5.69 -43.20
N LYS A 128 -11.59 4.57 -42.77
CA LYS A 128 -10.86 3.65 -43.65
C LYS A 128 -11.81 2.86 -44.57
N LYS A 129 -12.98 2.44 -44.06
CA LYS A 129 -14.03 1.78 -44.84
C LYS A 129 -14.60 2.70 -45.92
N LYS A 130 -14.94 3.94 -45.57
CA LYS A 130 -15.50 4.95 -46.50
C LYS A 130 -14.53 5.32 -47.65
N LYS A 131 -13.21 5.32 -47.40
CA LYS A 131 -12.19 5.51 -48.44
C LYS A 131 -12.07 4.30 -49.38
N LYS A 132 -12.30 3.07 -48.90
CA LYS A 132 -12.26 1.85 -49.73
C LYS A 132 -13.46 1.79 -50.67
N ASP A 133 -14.66 2.07 -50.17
CA ASP A 133 -15.90 2.04 -50.97
C ASP A 133 -15.91 3.10 -52.09
N LYS A 134 -15.31 4.28 -51.85
CA LYS A 134 -15.13 5.31 -52.89
C LYS A 134 -14.13 4.91 -53.98
N LYS A 135 -13.15 4.06 -53.68
CA LYS A 135 -12.13 3.62 -54.65
C LYS A 135 -12.66 2.53 -55.59
N GLU A 136 -13.62 1.71 -55.14
CA GLU A 136 -14.26 0.68 -55.98
C GLU A 136 -15.35 1.23 -56.91
N LYS A 137 -16.05 2.32 -56.53
CA LYS A 137 -17.10 2.94 -57.37
C LYS A 137 -16.59 3.94 -58.43
N GLY A 138 -15.27 4.18 -58.48
CA GLY A 138 -14.64 5.13 -59.41
C GLY A 138 -13.81 4.46 -60.52
N LYS A 139 -13.94 3.14 -60.68
CA LYS A 139 -13.40 2.34 -61.79
C LYS A 139 -14.56 1.76 -62.56
#